data_AF-Q86QV2-F1
#
_entry.id   AF-Q86QV2-F1
#
_cell.length_a   1.000
_cell.length_b   1.000
_cell.length_c   1.000
_cell.angle_alpha   90.00
_cell.angle_beta   90.00
_cell.angle_gamma   90.00
#
_symmetry.space_group_name_H-M   'P 1'
#
loop_
_entity.id
_entity.type
_entity.pdbx_description
1 polymer ?
#
loop_
_entity_poly.entity_id
_entity_poly.type
_entity_poly.pdbx_seq_one_letter_code
_entity_poly.pdbx_strand_id
1 'polypeptide(L)' 'DRDSCVDKSRCQKYGNYAQCTACCKKAGHNKGTCDFFKCKCT' A
#
# COMPACT_ATOMS: atom_id res chain seq x y z
N ASP A 1 12.82 4.66 -5.18
CA ASP A 1 12.62 4.48 -3.74
C ASP A 1 11.17 4.07 -3.49
N ARG A 2 10.91 2.81 -3.11
CA ARG A 2 9.55 2.23 -2.96
C ARG A 2 8.89 2.64 -1.64
N ASP A 3 9.58 3.44 -0.84
CA ASP A 3 9.17 3.86 0.49
C ASP A 3 7.93 4.78 0.47
N SER A 4 7.72 5.52 -0.61
CA SER A 4 6.56 6.43 -0.74
C SER A 4 5.19 5.76 -0.60
N CYS A 5 5.06 4.46 -0.91
CA CYS A 5 3.81 3.74 -0.62
C CYS A 5 3.76 3.23 0.82
N VAL A 6 4.90 2.94 1.46
CA VAL A 6 4.96 2.31 2.80
C VAL A 6 4.86 3.35 3.90
N ASP A 7 5.58 4.46 3.77
CA ASP A 7 5.75 5.46 4.84
C ASP A 7 4.59 6.48 4.91
N LYS A 8 3.97 6.81 3.76
CA LYS A 8 2.79 7.69 3.72
C LYS A 8 1.45 6.96 3.86
N SER A 9 1.44 5.63 3.85
CA SER A 9 0.17 4.91 3.93
C SER A 9 -0.31 4.89 5.37
N ARG A 10 -1.39 5.65 5.65
CA ARG A 10 -2.22 5.56 6.87
C ARG A 10 -2.97 4.22 6.94
N CYS A 11 -2.26 3.14 6.65
CA CYS A 11 -2.80 1.80 6.62
C CYS A 11 -3.27 1.42 8.02
N GLN A 12 -4.50 0.90 8.09
CA GLN A 12 -5.00 0.24 9.30
C GLN A 12 -4.20 -1.06 9.54
N LYS A 13 -4.37 -1.68 10.71
CA LYS A 13 -3.65 -2.92 11.05
C LYS A 13 -3.78 -3.97 9.94
N TYR A 14 -4.98 -4.13 9.39
CA TYR A 14 -5.26 -4.96 8.22
C TYR A 14 -6.31 -4.30 7.34
N GLY A 15 -6.36 -4.67 6.05
CA GLY A 15 -7.45 -4.31 5.16
C GLY A 15 -6.97 -3.77 3.81
N ASN A 16 -7.80 -2.98 3.15
CA ASN A 16 -7.45 -2.34 1.91
C ASN A 16 -7.51 -0.82 2.07
N TYR A 17 -6.44 -0.14 1.66
CA TYR A 17 -6.37 1.31 1.64
C TYR A 17 -6.28 1.77 0.19
N ALA A 18 -7.25 2.56 -0.25
CA ALA A 18 -7.35 2.97 -1.65
C ALA A 18 -6.08 3.65 -2.15
N GLN A 19 -5.42 4.46 -1.32
CA GLN A 19 -4.17 5.12 -1.66
C GLN A 19 -3.01 4.12 -1.79
N CYS A 20 -2.95 3.11 -0.91
CA CYS A 20 -2.02 1.99 -1.02
C CYS A 20 -2.25 1.21 -2.33
N THR A 21 -3.49 0.83 -2.63
CA THR A 21 -3.84 0.15 -3.89
C THR A 21 -3.44 0.97 -5.11
N ALA A 22 -3.78 2.26 -5.15
CA ALA A 22 -3.44 3.13 -6.26
C ALA A 22 -1.92 3.30 -6.43
N CYS A 23 -1.19 3.44 -5.32
CA CYS A 23 0.27 3.54 -5.32
C CYS A 23 0.92 2.26 -5.86
N CYS A 24 0.47 1.10 -5.38
CA CYS A 24 0.93 -0.20 -5.86
C CYS A 24 0.62 -0.42 -7.34
N LYS A 25 -0.60 -0.09 -7.80
CA LYS A 25 -0.96 -0.14 -9.23
C LYS A 25 -0.08 0.74 -10.09
N LYS A 26 0.19 1.96 -9.64
CA LYS A 26 1.09 2.89 -10.36
C LYS A 26 2.52 2.36 -10.43
N ALA A 27 2.92 1.55 -9.44
CA ALA A 27 4.20 0.86 -9.41
C ALA A 27 4.23 -0.48 -10.17
N GLY A 28 3.15 -0.83 -10.90
CA GLY A 28 3.06 -2.06 -11.70
C GLY A 28 2.63 -3.31 -10.93
N HIS A 29 2.10 -3.16 -9.72
CA HIS A 29 1.55 -4.28 -8.92
C HIS A 29 0.05 -4.41 -9.17
N ASN A 30 -0.53 -5.58 -8.87
CA ASN A 30 -1.95 -5.82 -9.09
C ASN A 30 -2.81 -5.02 -8.10
N LYS A 31 -2.42 -5.04 -6.83
CA LYS A 31 -3.09 -4.31 -5.75
C LYS A 31 -2.14 -3.98 -4.60
N GLY A 32 -2.63 -3.14 -3.70
CA GLY A 32 -1.99 -2.85 -2.43
C GLY A 32 -2.93 -3.18 -1.29
N THR A 33 -2.45 -3.89 -0.27
CA THR A 33 -3.21 -4.21 0.92
C THR A 33 -2.46 -3.77 2.16
N CYS A 34 -3.19 -3.33 3.17
CA CYS A 34 -2.62 -3.00 4.47
C CYS A 34 -2.38 -4.28 5.25
N ASP A 35 -1.14 -4.43 5.71
CA ASP A 35 -0.69 -5.52 6.57
C ASP A 35 0.22 -4.94 7.65
N PHE A 36 -0.14 -5.14 8.92
CA PHE A 36 0.54 -4.58 10.09
C PHE A 36 0.87 -3.09 9.97
N PHE A 37 -0.15 -2.27 9.66
CA PHE A 37 -0.02 -0.80 9.48
C PHE A 37 0.88 -0.37 8.31
N LYS A 38 1.31 -1.31 7.46
CA LYS A 38 2.12 -1.03 6.27
C LYS A 38 1.35 -1.38 5.02
N CYS A 39 1.58 -0.60 3.96
CA CYS A 39 1.09 -0.96 2.64
C CYS A 39 1.99 -2.04 2.03
N LYS A 40 1.45 -3.24 1.80
CA LYS A 40 2.08 -4.29 0.99
C LYS A 40 1.51 -4.30 -0.42
N CYS A 41 2.37 -4.16 -1.41
CA CYS A 41 2.02 -4.37 -2.80
C CYS A 41 2.19 -5.85 -3.18
N THR A 42 1.23 -6.36 -3.96
CA THR A 42 1.22 -7.70 -4.58
C THR A 42 0.83 -7.59 -6.04
#